data_AF-A0A9W9V107-F1
#
_entry.id   AF-A0A9W9V107-F1
#
_cell.length_a   1.000
_cell.length_b   1.000
_cell.length_c   1.000
_cell.angle_alpha   90.00
_cell.angle_beta   90.00
_cell.angle_gamma   90.00
#
_symmetry.space_group_name_H-M   'P 1'
#
loop_
_entity.id
_entity.type
_entity.pdbx_description
1 polymer ?
#
loop_
_entity_poly.entity_id
_entity_poly.type
_entity_poly.pdbx_seq_one_letter_code
_entity_poly.pdbx_strand_id
1 'polypeptide(L)'
;MRSHANQALTAALDLSLHSLDETSTEAERRTWWTAMLVSYLSSIDHQAPWSLFLEAEQGLMSVPELLNETSGDLLMSNSSSDSPAEITRIQSHLSSLIKKSNLLSRLPCKEGPDAFALRNMLSISTLFIHCARIRLHRARAFMDIPMFLRKYCDLSGIEDQGTSTVTSMYSDDRDSNFPFTKEESSLTCLKSALAISRGIESLTQAPSSPDLSQWANVDNAAMTDDPVAALVSGNLASCHYLLNNPEADSEIQDTERSMREIRHGLQSILGSMRAAQMFEGVDSMMREVHIACKLAFGAFNSDS
;
A
#
# COMPACT_ATOMS: atom_id res chain seq x y z
N MET A 1 -9.14 5.29 -24.74
CA MET A 1 -8.32 4.46 -23.81
C MET A 1 -8.18 3.04 -24.32
N ARG A 2 -9.27 2.26 -24.45
CA ARG A 2 -9.25 0.89 -25.00
C ARG A 2 -8.54 0.80 -26.37
N SER A 3 -8.75 1.76 -27.26
CA SER A 3 -8.03 1.84 -28.55
C SER A 3 -6.52 1.98 -28.40
N HIS A 4 -6.04 2.87 -27.52
CA HIS A 4 -4.61 3.06 -27.27
C HIS A 4 -4.00 1.88 -26.51
N ALA A 5 -4.74 1.27 -25.58
CA ALA A 5 -4.32 0.07 -24.87
C ALA A 5 -4.13 -1.10 -25.84
N ASN A 6 -5.09 -1.30 -26.76
CA ASN A 6 -4.98 -2.31 -27.82
C ASN A 6 -3.79 -2.02 -28.76
N GLN A 7 -3.57 -0.76 -29.15
CA GLN A 7 -2.40 -0.39 -29.96
C GLN A 7 -1.08 -0.69 -29.23
N ALA A 8 -0.97 -0.36 -27.95
CA ALA A 8 0.20 -0.67 -27.13
C ALA A 8 0.43 -2.19 -27.02
N LEU A 9 -0.64 -2.97 -26.83
CA LEU A 9 -0.56 -4.43 -26.79
C LEU A 9 -0.14 -5.02 -28.13
N THR A 10 -0.72 -4.54 -29.25
CA THR A 10 -0.31 -4.96 -30.60
C THR A 10 1.16 -4.65 -30.84
N ALA A 11 1.63 -3.45 -30.50
CA ALA A 11 3.05 -3.10 -30.63
C ALA A 11 3.95 -4.00 -29.78
N ALA A 12 3.54 -4.36 -28.55
CA ALA A 12 4.28 -5.30 -27.70
C ALA A 12 4.32 -6.72 -28.29
N LEU A 13 3.23 -7.17 -28.93
CA LEU A 13 3.17 -8.45 -29.62
C LEU A 13 4.06 -8.47 -30.87
N ASP A 14 4.08 -7.38 -31.65
CA ASP A 14 4.94 -7.22 -32.83
C ASP A 14 6.43 -7.26 -32.46
N LEU A 15 6.78 -6.73 -31.28
CA LEU A 15 8.13 -6.82 -30.69
C LEU A 15 8.42 -8.18 -30.04
N SER A 16 7.50 -9.15 -30.12
CA SER A 16 7.62 -10.48 -29.51
C SER A 16 7.85 -10.46 -27.99
N LEU A 17 7.40 -9.41 -27.30
CA LEU A 17 7.56 -9.28 -25.84
C LEU A 17 6.71 -10.26 -25.03
N HIS A 18 5.90 -11.09 -25.69
CA HIS A 18 5.14 -12.18 -25.07
C HIS A 18 5.96 -13.46 -24.89
N SER A 19 7.11 -13.58 -25.56
CA SER A 19 8.00 -14.74 -25.53
C SER A 19 9.35 -14.40 -24.92
N LEU A 20 9.34 -13.81 -23.73
CA LEU A 20 10.56 -13.42 -23.00
C LEU A 20 11.21 -14.65 -22.36
N ASP A 21 12.54 -14.67 -22.38
CA ASP A 21 13.38 -15.68 -21.76
C ASP A 21 14.17 -15.11 -20.57
N GLU A 22 15.05 -15.92 -19.97
CA GLU A 22 15.91 -15.49 -18.86
C GLU A 22 16.92 -14.40 -19.27
N THR A 23 17.23 -14.25 -20.56
CA THR A 23 18.19 -13.26 -21.08
C THR A 23 17.57 -11.90 -21.39
N SER A 24 16.24 -11.83 -21.42
CA SER A 24 15.49 -10.62 -21.71
C SER A 24 15.80 -9.52 -20.69
N THR A 25 15.79 -8.27 -21.14
CA THR A 25 16.04 -7.12 -20.29
C THR A 25 14.86 -6.86 -19.35
N GLU A 26 15.14 -6.20 -18.22
CA GLU A 26 14.10 -5.75 -17.29
C GLU A 26 13.11 -4.79 -17.96
N ALA A 27 13.61 -3.92 -18.86
CA ALA A 27 12.78 -3.00 -19.63
C ALA A 27 11.73 -3.77 -20.45
N GLU A 28 12.13 -4.83 -21.16
CA GLU A 28 11.22 -5.66 -21.96
C GLU A 28 10.17 -6.36 -21.08
N ARG A 29 10.56 -6.94 -19.95
CA ARG A 29 9.64 -7.55 -18.99
C ARG A 29 8.61 -6.55 -18.47
N ARG A 30 9.06 -5.35 -18.06
CA ARG A 30 8.17 -4.28 -17.61
C ARG A 30 7.23 -3.82 -18.72
N THR A 31 7.75 -3.60 -19.93
CA THR A 31 6.93 -3.19 -21.08
C THR A 31 5.82 -4.19 -21.37
N TRP A 32 6.13 -5.49 -21.39
CA TRP A 32 5.13 -6.54 -21.59
C TRP A 32 4.04 -6.53 -20.51
N TRP A 33 4.45 -6.62 -19.25
CA TRP A 33 3.50 -6.71 -18.14
C TRP A 33 2.70 -5.42 -17.93
N THR A 34 3.29 -4.25 -18.19
CA THR A 34 2.55 -2.98 -18.21
C THR A 34 1.55 -2.92 -19.37
N ALA A 35 1.92 -3.35 -20.57
CA ALA A 35 0.97 -3.42 -21.70
C ALA A 35 -0.21 -4.36 -21.39
N MET A 36 0.08 -5.49 -20.74
CA MET A 36 -0.96 -6.43 -20.33
C MET A 36 -1.87 -5.88 -19.23
N LEU A 37 -1.30 -5.26 -18.20
CA LEU A 37 -2.06 -4.58 -17.16
C LEU A 37 -2.96 -3.49 -17.74
N VAL A 38 -2.42 -2.61 -18.58
CA VAL A 38 -3.20 -1.51 -19.20
C VAL A 38 -4.30 -2.07 -20.11
N SER A 39 -4.02 -3.11 -20.90
CA SER A 39 -5.02 -3.78 -21.72
C SER A 39 -6.16 -4.36 -20.86
N TYR A 40 -5.80 -5.10 -19.81
CA TYR A 40 -6.74 -5.69 -18.86
C TYR A 40 -7.60 -4.63 -18.16
N LEU A 41 -6.98 -3.57 -17.66
CA LEU A 41 -7.67 -2.47 -16.99
C LEU A 41 -8.53 -1.63 -17.95
N SER A 42 -8.20 -1.57 -19.24
CA SER A 42 -9.00 -0.89 -20.27
C SER A 42 -10.29 -1.61 -20.66
N SER A 43 -10.50 -2.86 -20.20
CA SER A 43 -11.77 -3.57 -20.40
C SER A 43 -12.90 -2.91 -19.63
N ILE A 44 -12.60 -2.27 -18.49
CA ILE A 44 -13.56 -1.59 -17.63
C ILE A 44 -14.23 -0.44 -18.38
N ASP A 45 -15.55 -0.51 -18.52
CA ASP A 45 -16.34 0.50 -19.23
C ASP A 45 -16.63 1.75 -18.37
N HIS A 46 -16.17 1.76 -17.12
CA HIS A 46 -16.37 2.85 -16.17
C HIS A 46 -15.14 3.77 -16.08
N GLN A 47 -15.34 5.07 -16.29
CA GLN A 47 -14.27 6.08 -16.21
C GLN A 47 -13.82 6.39 -14.76
N ALA A 48 -14.70 6.20 -13.78
CA ALA A 48 -14.44 6.58 -12.38
C ALA A 48 -13.29 5.78 -11.70
N PRO A 49 -13.20 4.45 -11.82
CA PRO A 49 -12.09 3.67 -11.26
C PRO A 49 -10.73 4.07 -11.83
N TRP A 50 -10.67 4.33 -13.15
CA TRP A 50 -9.45 4.79 -13.79
C TRP A 50 -9.01 6.17 -13.29
N SER A 51 -9.96 7.10 -13.10
CA SER A 51 -9.62 8.41 -12.51
C SER A 51 -9.04 8.26 -11.11
N LEU A 52 -9.61 7.38 -10.29
CA LEU A 52 -9.10 7.11 -8.94
C LEU A 52 -7.70 6.52 -8.98
N PHE A 53 -7.42 5.60 -9.90
CA PHE A 53 -6.08 5.02 -10.07
C PHE A 53 -5.03 6.08 -10.37
N LEU A 54 -5.29 6.96 -11.35
CA LEU A 54 -4.36 8.03 -11.72
C LEU A 54 -4.17 9.05 -10.60
N GLU A 55 -5.25 9.44 -9.92
CA GLU A 55 -5.19 10.36 -8.78
C GLU A 55 -4.40 9.74 -7.61
N ALA A 56 -4.58 8.43 -7.34
CA ALA A 56 -3.85 7.71 -6.32
C ALA A 56 -2.35 7.59 -6.63
N GLU A 57 -2.00 7.31 -7.88
CA GLU A 57 -0.61 7.28 -8.36
C GLU A 57 0.05 8.66 -8.23
N GLN A 58 -0.62 9.72 -8.68
CA GLN A 58 -0.13 11.08 -8.53
C GLN A 58 0.09 11.45 -7.06
N GLY A 59 -0.84 11.08 -6.18
CA GLY A 59 -0.71 11.29 -4.73
C GLY A 59 0.44 10.50 -4.09
N LEU A 60 0.79 9.33 -4.63
CA LEU A 60 1.94 8.55 -4.19
C LEU A 60 3.28 9.19 -4.59
N MET A 61 3.31 9.85 -5.75
CA MET A 61 4.50 10.52 -6.31
C MET A 61 4.73 11.93 -5.77
N SER A 62 3.67 12.65 -5.37
CA SER A 62 3.79 14.00 -4.81
C SER A 62 4.43 14.03 -3.42
N VAL A 63 4.32 12.95 -2.64
CA VAL A 63 4.85 12.90 -1.27
C VAL A 63 6.39 12.96 -1.23
N PRO A 64 7.14 12.16 -2.02
CA PRO A 64 8.59 12.31 -2.11
C PRO A 64 9.07 13.69 -2.58
N GLU A 65 8.39 14.30 -3.55
CA GLU A 65 8.73 15.65 -4.05
C GLU A 65 8.69 16.68 -2.91
N LEU A 66 7.60 16.69 -2.15
CA LEU A 66 7.44 17.55 -0.97
C LEU A 66 8.52 17.30 0.10
N LEU A 67 8.83 16.02 0.40
CA LEU A 67 9.79 15.66 1.43
C LEU A 67 11.24 15.98 1.03
N ASN A 68 11.57 15.88 -0.26
CA ASN A 68 12.88 16.26 -0.78
C ASN A 68 13.07 17.78 -0.79
N GLU A 69 12.05 18.55 -1.17
CA GLU A 69 12.06 20.02 -1.06
C GLU A 69 12.25 20.47 0.40
N THR A 70 11.56 19.82 1.34
CA THR A 70 11.70 20.07 2.78
C THR A 70 13.09 19.69 3.31
N SER A 71 13.76 18.73 2.69
CA SER A 71 15.11 18.28 3.08
C SER A 71 16.22 19.16 2.46
N GLY A 72 15.99 19.72 1.27
CA GLY A 72 16.94 20.60 0.57
C GLY A 72 17.02 22.03 1.12
N ASP A 73 15.91 22.57 1.63
CA ASP A 73 15.83 23.93 2.19
C ASP A 73 16.54 24.08 3.56
N LEU A 74 17.06 22.97 4.11
CA LEU A 74 17.81 22.95 5.38
C LEU A 74 19.25 23.45 5.25
N LEU A 75 19.75 23.66 4.02
CA LEU A 75 21.13 24.11 3.80
C LEU A 75 21.28 25.58 3.43
N MET A 76 20.25 26.31 2.99
CA MET A 76 20.34 27.74 2.66
C MET A 76 19.01 28.46 2.90
N SER A 77 19.02 29.43 3.81
CA SER A 77 17.87 30.17 4.35
C SER A 77 16.96 30.89 3.34
N ASN A 78 15.69 31.09 3.78
CA ASN A 78 14.73 32.16 3.45
C ASN A 78 13.68 31.92 2.33
N SER A 79 13.12 30.72 2.21
CA SER A 79 11.76 30.54 1.65
C SER A 79 10.72 30.48 2.78
N SER A 80 9.75 31.37 2.72
CA SER A 80 8.61 31.45 3.64
C SER A 80 7.72 30.19 3.61
N SER A 81 7.77 29.42 4.69
CA SER A 81 6.63 28.82 5.41
C SER A 81 5.34 28.53 4.62
N ASP A 82 5.22 27.33 4.03
CA ASP A 82 3.91 26.71 3.74
C ASP A 82 3.90 25.16 3.87
N SER A 83 5.00 24.56 4.36
CA SER A 83 5.12 23.10 4.47
C SER A 83 4.05 22.42 5.32
N PRO A 84 3.53 22.99 6.44
CA PRO A 84 2.48 22.34 7.24
C PRO A 84 1.11 22.38 6.54
N ALA A 85 0.83 23.48 5.83
CA ALA A 85 -0.40 23.63 5.06
C ALA A 85 -0.43 22.64 3.88
N GLU A 86 0.72 22.47 3.22
CA GLU A 86 0.89 21.54 2.11
C GLU A 86 0.77 20.07 2.56
N ILE A 87 1.38 19.69 3.68
CA ILE A 87 1.19 18.35 4.29
C ILE A 87 -0.30 18.10 4.59
N THR A 88 -1.00 19.10 5.15
CA THR A 88 -2.42 19.02 5.45
C THR A 88 -3.27 18.90 4.17
N ARG A 89 -2.89 19.62 3.11
CA ARG A 89 -3.54 19.57 1.80
C ARG A 89 -3.42 18.19 1.17
N ILE A 90 -2.22 17.62 1.14
CA ILE A 90 -1.98 16.27 0.63
C ILE A 90 -2.76 15.24 1.46
N GLN A 91 -2.71 15.30 2.79
CA GLN A 91 -3.45 14.37 3.63
C GLN A 91 -4.97 14.45 3.43
N SER A 92 -5.51 15.67 3.25
CA SER A 92 -6.92 15.89 2.93
C SER A 92 -7.28 15.29 1.58
N HIS A 93 -6.42 15.45 0.58
CA HIS A 93 -6.59 14.84 -0.73
C HIS A 93 -6.56 13.30 -0.65
N LEU A 94 -5.56 12.70 -0.01
CA LEU A 94 -5.50 11.25 0.18
C LEU A 94 -6.73 10.72 0.93
N SER A 95 -7.22 11.46 1.93
CA SER A 95 -8.44 11.08 2.66
C SER A 95 -9.70 11.18 1.81
N SER A 96 -9.77 12.12 0.85
CA SER A 96 -10.88 12.20 -0.11
C SER A 96 -10.84 11.04 -1.10
N LEU A 97 -9.66 10.62 -1.55
CA LEU A 97 -9.49 9.45 -2.41
C LEU A 97 -9.90 8.15 -1.71
N ILE A 98 -9.61 7.99 -0.41
CA ILE A 98 -10.14 6.83 0.37
C ILE A 98 -11.67 6.83 0.37
N LYS A 99 -12.31 7.99 0.59
CA LYS A 99 -13.77 8.09 0.56
C LYS A 99 -14.30 7.70 -0.81
N LYS A 100 -13.67 8.18 -1.89
CA LYS A 100 -14.00 7.83 -3.29
C LYS A 100 -13.84 6.33 -3.53
N SER A 101 -12.75 5.71 -3.09
CA SER A 101 -12.50 4.26 -3.19
C SER A 101 -13.59 3.43 -2.48
N ASN A 102 -13.93 3.81 -1.24
CA ASN A 102 -14.97 3.13 -0.47
C ASN A 102 -16.35 3.24 -1.12
N LEU A 103 -16.67 4.38 -1.73
CA LEU A 103 -17.93 4.56 -2.46
C LEU A 103 -17.96 3.69 -3.72
N LEU A 104 -16.88 3.64 -4.49
CA LEU A 104 -16.79 2.82 -5.71
C LEU A 104 -16.83 1.32 -5.39
N SER A 105 -16.23 0.90 -4.28
CA SER A 105 -16.22 -0.51 -3.84
C SER A 105 -17.61 -1.03 -3.45
N ARG A 106 -18.58 -0.13 -3.18
CA ARG A 106 -19.96 -0.47 -2.86
C ARG A 106 -20.87 -0.53 -4.08
N LEU A 107 -20.37 -0.18 -5.27
CA LEU A 107 -21.18 -0.24 -6.49
C LEU A 107 -21.45 -1.70 -6.86
N PRO A 108 -22.70 -2.07 -7.14
CA PRO A 108 -23.03 -3.42 -7.58
C PRO A 108 -22.37 -3.66 -8.93
N CYS A 109 -21.45 -4.64 -8.99
CA CYS A 109 -20.82 -5.08 -10.23
C CYS A 109 -21.35 -6.46 -10.61
N LYS A 110 -21.63 -6.67 -11.91
CA LYS A 110 -22.04 -7.98 -12.42
C LYS A 110 -20.86 -8.95 -12.34
N GLU A 111 -21.07 -10.18 -11.93
CA GLU A 111 -20.02 -11.20 -11.97
C GLU A 111 -19.43 -11.34 -13.38
N GLY A 112 -18.10 -11.43 -13.46
CA GLY A 112 -17.39 -11.51 -14.74
C GLY A 112 -15.98 -10.92 -14.71
N PRO A 113 -15.26 -10.99 -15.85
CA PRO A 113 -13.89 -10.50 -15.97
C PRO A 113 -13.76 -9.00 -15.71
N ASP A 114 -14.77 -8.20 -16.10
CA ASP A 114 -14.78 -6.75 -15.87
C ASP A 114 -14.95 -6.39 -14.39
N ALA A 115 -15.72 -7.18 -13.62
CA ALA A 115 -15.82 -7.00 -12.17
C ALA A 115 -14.52 -7.34 -11.45
N PHE A 116 -13.83 -8.38 -11.91
CA PHE A 116 -12.53 -8.73 -11.38
C PHE A 116 -11.49 -7.63 -11.70
N ALA A 117 -11.51 -7.09 -12.94
CA ALA A 117 -10.64 -5.99 -13.35
C ALA A 117 -10.90 -4.73 -12.53
N LEU A 118 -12.18 -4.40 -12.34
CA LEU A 118 -12.63 -3.31 -11.50
C LEU A 118 -12.13 -3.47 -10.05
N ARG A 119 -12.33 -4.64 -9.45
CA ARG A 119 -11.90 -4.93 -8.08
C ARG A 119 -10.38 -4.80 -7.94
N ASN A 120 -9.62 -5.38 -8.87
CA ASN A 120 -8.17 -5.28 -8.87
C ASN A 120 -7.70 -3.83 -9.01
N MET A 121 -8.31 -3.05 -9.90
CA MET A 121 -7.99 -1.63 -10.06
C MET A 121 -8.26 -0.84 -8.75
N LEU A 122 -9.39 -1.08 -8.10
CA LEU A 122 -9.74 -0.43 -6.83
C LEU A 122 -8.78 -0.85 -5.71
N SER A 123 -8.41 -2.13 -5.64
CA SER A 123 -7.42 -2.64 -4.68
C SER A 123 -6.06 -1.99 -4.90
N ILE A 124 -5.56 -1.94 -6.14
CA ILE A 124 -4.26 -1.30 -6.45
C ILE A 124 -4.29 0.20 -6.13
N SER A 125 -5.38 0.90 -6.50
CA SER A 125 -5.53 2.32 -6.19
C SER A 125 -5.51 2.58 -4.68
N THR A 126 -6.19 1.72 -3.91
CA THR A 126 -6.23 1.78 -2.45
C THR A 126 -4.85 1.51 -1.85
N LEU A 127 -4.09 0.57 -2.39
CA LEU A 127 -2.70 0.32 -2.00
C LEU A 127 -1.83 1.56 -2.22
N PHE A 128 -1.93 2.23 -3.38
CA PHE A 128 -1.18 3.45 -3.65
C PHE A 128 -1.51 4.56 -2.65
N ILE A 129 -2.80 4.77 -2.34
CA ILE A 129 -3.22 5.79 -1.36
C ILE A 129 -2.63 5.48 0.03
N HIS A 130 -2.65 4.22 0.48
CA HIS A 130 -2.08 3.85 1.78
C HIS A 130 -0.55 3.89 1.82
N CYS A 131 0.12 3.53 0.72
CA CYS A 131 1.56 3.73 0.58
C CYS A 131 1.93 5.22 0.66
N ALA A 132 1.16 6.10 0.03
CA ALA A 132 1.35 7.55 0.10
C ALA A 132 1.19 8.06 1.54
N ARG A 133 0.16 7.59 2.26
CA ARG A 133 -0.06 7.94 3.67
C ARG A 133 1.09 7.47 4.57
N ILE A 134 1.59 6.25 4.40
CA ILE A 134 2.76 5.77 5.16
C ILE A 134 3.97 6.65 4.84
N ARG A 135 4.23 6.95 3.57
CA ARG A 135 5.35 7.82 3.18
C ARG A 135 5.26 9.22 3.79
N LEU A 136 4.06 9.79 3.87
CA LEU A 136 3.84 11.12 4.44
C LEU A 136 4.04 11.14 5.96
N HIS A 137 3.56 10.11 6.67
CA HIS A 137 3.55 10.07 8.13
C HIS A 137 4.75 9.36 8.77
N ARG A 138 5.50 8.52 8.03
CA ARG A 138 6.58 7.68 8.61
C ARG A 138 7.65 8.49 9.36
N ALA A 139 8.01 9.67 8.86
CA ALA A 139 9.02 10.51 9.49
C ALA A 139 8.53 11.02 10.85
N ARG A 140 7.27 11.47 10.95
CA ARG A 140 6.67 11.91 12.21
C ARG A 140 6.40 10.76 13.18
N ALA A 141 5.98 9.61 12.66
CA ALA A 141 5.61 8.44 13.46
C ALA A 141 6.81 7.75 14.11
N PHE A 142 7.95 7.70 13.42
CA PHE A 142 9.09 6.84 13.78
C PHE A 142 10.42 7.60 13.91
N MET A 143 10.40 8.92 14.08
CA MET A 143 11.62 9.75 14.18
C MET A 143 12.55 9.32 15.32
N ASP A 144 11.99 8.76 16.38
CA ASP A 144 12.68 8.29 17.58
C ASP A 144 13.24 6.86 17.45
N ILE A 145 12.99 6.18 16.34
CA ILE A 145 13.43 4.80 16.12
C ILE A 145 14.66 4.79 15.17
N PRO A 146 15.87 4.47 15.66
CA PRO A 146 17.11 4.58 14.89
C PRO A 146 17.15 3.77 13.59
N MET A 147 16.40 2.66 13.52
CA MET A 147 16.28 1.83 12.32
C MET A 147 15.72 2.62 11.12
N PHE A 148 14.83 3.58 11.37
CA PHE A 148 14.15 4.36 10.34
C PHE A 148 14.90 5.63 9.95
N LEU A 149 15.82 6.13 10.77
CA LEU A 149 16.60 7.35 10.48
C LEU A 149 17.68 7.16 9.39
N ARG A 150 18.17 5.94 9.17
CA ARG A 150 19.28 5.67 8.24
C ARG A 150 18.82 5.16 6.86
N LYS A 151 18.38 3.90 6.79
CA LYS A 151 18.25 3.18 5.51
C LYS A 151 16.86 3.28 4.87
N TYR A 152 15.80 3.53 5.65
CA TYR A 152 14.42 3.30 5.20
C TYR A 152 13.56 4.55 5.03
N CYS A 153 14.00 5.72 5.53
CA CYS A 153 13.27 6.99 5.38
C CYS A 153 13.95 8.01 4.46
N ASP A 154 15.04 7.65 3.76
CA ASP A 154 15.82 8.56 2.90
C ASP A 154 16.26 9.86 3.61
N LEU A 155 16.40 9.83 4.93
CA LEU A 155 16.90 10.95 5.74
C LEU A 155 18.44 11.03 5.75
N SER A 156 19.09 10.43 4.75
CA SER A 156 20.54 10.17 4.65
C SER A 156 21.43 11.41 4.55
N GLY A 157 20.92 12.61 4.88
CA GLY A 157 21.69 13.85 4.92
C GLY A 157 22.36 14.18 6.26
N ILE A 158 22.25 13.37 7.32
CA ILE A 158 22.67 13.79 8.68
C ILE A 158 23.63 12.80 9.35
N GLU A 159 24.47 12.07 8.63
CA GLU A 159 25.59 11.35 9.28
C GLU A 159 26.82 11.30 8.36
N ASP A 160 27.64 12.36 8.39
CA ASP A 160 29.08 12.22 8.14
C ASP A 160 29.96 13.23 8.90
N GLN A 161 29.62 13.59 10.14
CA GLN A 161 30.61 14.15 11.08
C GLN A 161 30.36 13.69 12.53
N GLY A 162 31.17 12.73 12.96
CA GLY A 162 31.71 12.61 14.33
C GLY A 162 30.77 12.76 15.53
N THR A 163 30.52 11.62 16.19
CA THR A 163 30.52 11.45 17.65
C THR A 163 29.64 12.37 18.53
N SER A 164 28.55 11.80 19.03
CA SER A 164 28.11 11.88 20.44
C SER A 164 27.95 13.26 21.09
N THR A 165 27.14 14.17 20.56
CA THR A 165 26.48 15.24 21.37
C THR A 165 25.16 15.76 20.78
N VAL A 166 24.64 15.14 19.71
CA VAL A 166 23.57 15.71 18.86
C VAL A 166 22.16 15.35 19.37
N THR A 167 22.00 14.40 20.28
CA THR A 167 20.67 13.91 20.72
C THR A 167 19.81 14.96 21.45
N SER A 168 20.37 16.07 21.95
CA SER A 168 19.62 17.04 22.77
C SER A 168 19.14 18.31 22.05
N MET A 169 19.60 18.61 20.82
CA MET A 169 19.27 19.89 20.15
C MET A 169 18.19 19.80 19.07
N TYR A 170 17.71 18.60 18.72
CA TYR A 170 16.87 18.39 17.53
C TYR A 170 15.41 18.03 17.84
N SER A 171 15.04 17.93 19.11
CA SER A 171 13.76 17.32 19.51
C SER A 171 12.59 18.31 19.56
N ASP A 172 12.81 19.59 19.84
CA ASP A 172 11.69 20.50 20.21
C ASP A 172 11.19 21.36 19.04
N ASP A 173 12.09 21.78 18.13
CA ASP A 173 11.76 22.77 17.08
C ASP A 173 11.17 22.16 15.80
N ARG A 174 11.43 20.87 15.53
CA ARG A 174 10.78 20.14 14.41
C ARG A 174 9.45 19.51 14.79
N ASP A 175 9.24 19.24 16.08
CA ASP A 175 8.01 18.66 16.61
C ASP A 175 6.83 19.64 16.56
N SER A 176 7.10 20.94 16.58
CA SER A 176 6.10 22.01 16.58
C SER A 176 5.59 22.40 15.19
N ASN A 177 6.31 22.03 14.12
CA ASN A 177 5.99 22.48 12.76
C ASN A 177 5.26 21.42 11.91
N PHE A 178 5.14 20.16 12.36
CA PHE A 178 4.35 19.14 11.66
C PHE A 178 2.88 19.22 12.09
N PRO A 179 1.91 19.20 11.15
CA PRO A 179 0.51 19.47 11.46
C PRO A 179 -0.22 18.34 12.23
N PHE A 180 0.46 17.21 12.49
CA PHE A 180 -0.09 16.06 13.21
C PHE A 180 0.82 15.64 14.36
N THR A 181 0.23 15.08 15.41
CA THR A 181 1.03 14.54 16.50
C THR A 181 1.77 13.26 16.09
N LYS A 182 2.73 12.85 16.91
CA LYS A 182 3.41 11.56 16.76
C LYS A 182 2.40 10.41 16.81
N GLU A 183 1.48 10.45 17.76
CA GLU A 183 0.45 9.44 17.99
C GLU A 183 -0.50 9.34 16.79
N GLU A 184 -0.98 10.47 16.27
CA GLU A 184 -1.85 10.51 15.08
C GLU A 184 -1.16 9.94 13.84
N SER A 185 0.13 10.26 13.67
CA SER A 185 0.94 9.77 12.55
C SER A 185 1.21 8.27 12.67
N SER A 186 1.55 7.79 13.86
CA SER A 186 1.74 6.36 14.15
C SER A 186 0.47 5.56 13.93
N LEU A 187 -0.67 6.06 14.40
CA LEU A 187 -1.98 5.43 14.16
C LEU A 187 -2.34 5.41 12.68
N THR A 188 -2.01 6.47 11.93
CA THR A 188 -2.22 6.54 10.49
C THR A 188 -1.35 5.52 9.74
N CYS A 189 -0.08 5.36 10.13
CA CYS A 189 0.81 4.35 9.59
C CYS A 189 0.29 2.93 9.86
N LEU A 190 -0.13 2.64 11.11
CA LEU A 190 -0.70 1.35 11.48
C LEU A 190 -1.96 1.01 10.66
N LYS A 191 -2.91 1.96 10.59
CA LYS A 191 -4.15 1.82 9.79
C LYS A 191 -3.82 1.53 8.33
N SER A 192 -2.84 2.23 7.78
CA SER A 192 -2.42 2.06 6.38
C SER A 192 -1.69 0.73 6.15
N ALA A 193 -0.87 0.27 7.09
CA ALA A 193 -0.18 -1.02 7.01
C ALA A 193 -1.17 -2.19 7.02
N LEU A 194 -2.19 -2.14 7.89
CA LEU A 194 -3.27 -3.14 7.92
C LEU A 194 -4.08 -3.13 6.62
N ALA A 195 -4.40 -1.95 6.09
CA ALA A 195 -5.10 -1.85 4.80
C ALA A 195 -4.27 -2.42 3.64
N ILE A 196 -2.95 -2.18 3.63
CA ILE A 196 -2.04 -2.75 2.63
C ILE A 196 -1.98 -4.28 2.73
N SER A 197 -1.85 -4.81 3.95
CA SER A 197 -1.88 -6.25 4.23
C SER A 197 -3.10 -6.92 3.58
N ARG A 198 -4.29 -6.39 3.88
CA ARG A 198 -5.57 -6.89 3.34
C ARG A 198 -5.67 -6.73 1.83
N GLY A 199 -5.24 -5.58 1.30
CA GLY A 199 -5.30 -5.29 -0.13
C GLY A 199 -4.44 -6.25 -0.97
N ILE A 200 -3.25 -6.60 -0.48
CA ILE A 200 -2.36 -7.55 -1.15
C ILE A 200 -2.95 -8.96 -1.10
N GLU A 201 -3.47 -9.38 0.05
CA GLU A 201 -4.15 -10.67 0.16
C GLU A 201 -5.31 -10.78 -0.85
N SER A 202 -6.14 -9.74 -0.96
CA SER A 202 -7.24 -9.67 -1.93
C SER A 202 -6.77 -9.77 -3.39
N LEU A 203 -5.60 -9.24 -3.72
CA LEU A 203 -5.02 -9.35 -5.08
C LEU A 203 -4.44 -10.73 -5.37
N THR A 204 -3.93 -11.42 -4.35
CA THR A 204 -3.34 -12.76 -4.48
C THR A 204 -4.36 -13.89 -4.51
N GLN A 205 -5.57 -13.64 -4.02
CA GLN A 205 -6.68 -14.61 -4.11
C GLN A 205 -7.15 -14.69 -5.58
N ALA A 206 -6.63 -15.67 -6.31
CA ALA A 206 -7.18 -16.07 -7.60
C ALA A 206 -8.67 -16.43 -7.41
N PRO A 207 -9.55 -16.15 -8.39
CA PRO A 207 -10.87 -16.75 -8.37
C PRO A 207 -10.64 -18.26 -8.33
N SER A 208 -11.10 -18.92 -7.26
CA SER A 208 -11.25 -20.37 -7.24
C SER A 208 -11.91 -20.75 -8.56
N SER A 209 -11.27 -21.63 -9.34
CA SER A 209 -11.81 -22.11 -10.61
C SER A 209 -13.31 -22.33 -10.44
N PRO A 210 -14.17 -21.75 -11.28
CA PRO A 210 -15.59 -21.93 -11.06
C PRO A 210 -15.86 -23.43 -11.22
N ASP A 211 -16.23 -24.06 -10.12
CA ASP A 211 -16.59 -25.46 -10.11
C ASP A 211 -17.82 -25.60 -11.00
N LEU A 212 -17.62 -26.17 -12.20
CA LEU A 212 -18.67 -26.37 -13.21
C LEU A 212 -19.86 -27.19 -12.67
N SER A 213 -19.72 -27.80 -11.50
CA SER A 213 -20.80 -28.52 -10.81
C SER A 213 -21.78 -27.64 -10.04
N GLN A 214 -21.45 -26.37 -9.71
CA GLN A 214 -22.35 -25.48 -8.97
C GLN A 214 -23.54 -24.97 -9.79
N TRP A 215 -23.47 -25.02 -11.13
CA TRP A 215 -24.57 -24.60 -12.00
C TRP A 215 -25.65 -25.67 -12.22
N ALA A 216 -25.51 -26.85 -11.61
CA ALA A 216 -26.47 -27.94 -11.77
C ALA A 216 -27.55 -28.02 -10.67
N ASN A 217 -27.48 -27.21 -9.61
CA ASN A 217 -28.49 -27.20 -8.54
C ASN A 217 -28.77 -25.78 -8.05
N VAL A 218 -29.58 -25.06 -8.82
CA VAL A 218 -30.31 -23.91 -8.27
C VAL A 218 -31.72 -24.38 -7.97
N ASP A 219 -31.90 -24.93 -6.77
CA ASP A 219 -33.18 -24.93 -6.08
C ASP A 219 -32.94 -25.00 -4.57
N ASN A 220 -33.42 -23.96 -3.87
CA ASN A 220 -33.64 -23.85 -2.42
C ASN A 220 -32.45 -24.10 -1.48
N ALA A 221 -31.97 -23.04 -0.82
CA ALA A 221 -32.33 -22.77 0.59
C ALA A 221 -31.39 -21.75 1.25
N ALA A 222 -32.03 -20.94 2.10
CA ALA A 222 -31.56 -20.42 3.39
C ALA A 222 -30.30 -19.54 3.44
N MET A 223 -30.58 -18.28 3.73
CA MET A 223 -29.77 -17.34 4.51
C MET A 223 -29.09 -18.06 5.70
N THR A 224 -27.79 -18.31 5.57
CA THR A 224 -26.91 -18.59 6.71
C THR A 224 -25.80 -17.53 6.68
N ASP A 225 -25.73 -16.76 7.76
CA ASP A 225 -24.65 -15.82 8.04
C ASP A 225 -23.33 -16.59 8.12
N ASP A 226 -22.58 -16.61 7.03
CA ASP A 226 -21.19 -17.06 7.02
C ASP A 226 -20.28 -15.85 7.30
N PRO A 227 -19.62 -15.78 8.49
CA PRO A 227 -18.71 -14.69 8.82
C PRO A 227 -17.50 -14.62 7.87
N VAL A 228 -17.21 -15.68 7.11
CA VAL A 228 -16.14 -15.70 6.10
C VAL A 228 -16.55 -14.93 4.85
N ALA A 229 -17.83 -14.95 4.46
CA ALA A 229 -18.36 -14.16 3.34
C ALA A 229 -18.33 -12.65 3.63
N ALA A 230 -18.48 -12.26 4.90
CA ALA A 230 -18.35 -10.87 5.32
C ALA A 230 -16.90 -10.36 5.26
N LEU A 231 -15.90 -11.21 5.52
CA LEU A 231 -14.48 -10.86 5.36
C LEU A 231 -14.09 -10.64 3.89
N VAL A 232 -14.72 -11.37 2.96
CA VAL A 232 -14.50 -11.23 1.51
C VAL A 232 -15.14 -9.95 0.95
N SER A 233 -16.05 -9.30 1.68
CA SER A 233 -16.77 -8.10 1.22
C SER A 233 -15.97 -6.79 1.26
N GLY A 234 -14.71 -6.79 1.72
CA GLY A 234 -13.85 -5.60 1.72
C GLY A 234 -14.37 -4.43 2.57
N ASN A 235 -15.32 -4.67 3.47
CA ASN A 235 -15.93 -3.61 4.26
C ASN A 235 -15.04 -3.25 5.46
N LEU A 236 -14.14 -2.28 5.28
CA LEU A 236 -13.28 -1.73 6.34
C LEU A 236 -14.05 -1.13 7.54
N ALA A 237 -15.38 -0.97 7.44
CA ALA A 237 -16.22 -0.46 8.52
C ALA A 237 -16.34 -1.42 9.72
N SER A 238 -16.14 -2.73 9.51
CA SER A 238 -16.24 -3.74 10.58
C SER A 238 -15.09 -3.71 11.58
N CYS A 239 -14.01 -2.96 11.33
CA CYS A 239 -12.86 -2.84 12.22
C CYS A 239 -12.72 -1.45 12.86
N HIS A 240 -13.70 -0.57 12.66
CA HIS A 240 -13.64 0.80 13.16
C HIS A 240 -13.73 0.87 14.70
N TYR A 241 -14.28 -0.17 15.36
CA TYR A 241 -14.33 -0.26 16.82
C TYR A 241 -12.97 -0.59 17.46
N LEU A 242 -12.13 -1.39 16.78
CA LEU A 242 -10.82 -1.81 17.28
C LEU A 242 -9.81 -0.66 17.43
N LEU A 243 -10.10 0.50 16.84
CA LEU A 243 -9.14 1.61 16.70
C LEU A 243 -9.61 2.90 17.33
N ASN A 244 -10.84 2.95 17.84
CA ASN A 244 -11.43 4.19 18.38
C ASN A 244 -12.02 4.05 19.80
N ASN A 245 -12.04 2.87 20.42
CA ASN A 245 -12.31 2.70 21.86
C ASN A 245 -12.05 1.23 22.31
N PRO A 246 -10.82 0.89 22.73
CA PRO A 246 -10.60 -0.37 23.43
C PRO A 246 -11.11 -0.25 24.88
N GLU A 247 -11.83 -1.26 25.36
CA GLU A 247 -11.97 -1.46 26.81
C GLU A 247 -10.62 -1.95 27.35
N ALA A 248 -10.27 -1.64 28.60
CA ALA A 248 -8.93 -1.95 29.14
C ALA A 248 -8.56 -3.45 29.04
N ASP A 249 -9.56 -4.34 29.09
CA ASP A 249 -9.37 -5.78 28.95
C ASP A 249 -9.27 -6.24 27.48
N SER A 250 -9.79 -5.46 26.52
CA SER A 250 -9.74 -5.77 25.08
C SER A 250 -8.49 -5.24 24.38
N GLU A 251 -7.83 -4.23 24.94
CA GLU A 251 -6.68 -3.55 24.31
C GLU A 251 -5.51 -4.49 23.99
N ILE A 252 -5.19 -5.41 24.92
CA ILE A 252 -4.14 -6.41 24.73
C ILE A 252 -4.52 -7.37 23.59
N GLN A 253 -5.76 -7.86 23.61
CA GLN A 253 -6.28 -8.79 22.61
C GLN A 253 -6.34 -8.15 21.21
N ASP A 254 -6.74 -6.88 21.12
CA ASP A 254 -6.83 -6.11 19.89
C ASP A 254 -5.44 -5.81 19.31
N THR A 255 -4.47 -5.53 20.18
CA THR A 255 -3.06 -5.38 19.80
C THR A 255 -2.49 -6.69 19.26
N GLU A 256 -2.70 -7.81 19.97
CA GLU A 256 -2.26 -9.13 19.51
C GLU A 256 -2.90 -9.54 18.18
N ARG A 257 -4.19 -9.23 18.00
CA ARG A 257 -4.89 -9.45 16.73
C ARG A 257 -4.27 -8.64 15.60
N SER A 258 -3.98 -7.35 15.84
CA SER A 258 -3.34 -6.48 14.86
C SER A 258 -1.94 -6.96 14.49
N MET A 259 -1.14 -7.40 15.47
CA MET A 259 0.17 -7.98 15.23
C MET A 259 0.12 -9.27 14.41
N ARG A 260 -0.84 -10.16 14.70
CA ARG A 260 -1.06 -11.38 13.90
C ARG A 260 -1.43 -11.05 12.47
N GLU A 261 -2.30 -10.06 12.28
CA GLU A 261 -2.73 -9.63 10.96
C GLU A 261 -1.58 -9.04 10.15
N ILE A 262 -0.75 -8.17 10.74
CA ILE A 262 0.44 -7.62 10.06
C ILE A 262 1.42 -8.73 9.71
N ARG A 263 1.64 -9.69 10.61
CA ARG A 263 2.52 -10.84 10.35
C ARG A 263 2.04 -11.65 9.15
N HIS A 264 0.74 -11.97 9.11
CA HIS A 264 0.11 -12.65 7.98
C HIS A 264 0.26 -11.85 6.68
N GLY A 265 -0.02 -10.54 6.74
CA GLY A 265 0.17 -9.61 5.62
C GLY A 265 1.59 -9.62 5.05
N LEU A 266 2.60 -9.57 5.92
CA LEU A 266 4.00 -9.62 5.51
C LEU A 266 4.37 -10.96 4.88
N GLN A 267 3.78 -12.07 5.33
CA GLN A 267 3.94 -13.37 4.69
C GLN A 267 3.32 -13.38 3.28
N SER A 268 2.12 -12.81 3.12
CA SER A 268 1.46 -12.66 1.82
C SER A 268 2.26 -11.76 0.87
N ILE A 269 2.86 -10.68 1.37
CA ILE A 269 3.79 -9.82 0.62
C ILE A 269 5.00 -10.63 0.15
N LEU A 270 5.68 -11.35 1.05
CA LEU A 270 6.84 -12.18 0.71
C LEU A 270 6.49 -13.27 -0.31
N GLY A 271 5.30 -13.88 -0.20
CA GLY A 271 4.77 -14.82 -1.18
C GLY A 271 4.60 -14.19 -2.56
N SER A 272 4.01 -12.99 -2.61
CA SER A 272 3.82 -12.22 -3.84
C SER A 272 5.15 -11.82 -4.48
N MET A 273 6.12 -11.37 -3.67
CA MET A 273 7.47 -11.02 -4.14
C MET A 273 8.21 -12.22 -4.71
N ARG A 274 8.03 -13.42 -4.12
CA ARG A 274 8.58 -14.66 -4.67
C ARG A 274 8.03 -14.96 -6.07
N ALA A 275 6.73 -14.75 -6.29
CA ALA A 275 6.13 -14.91 -7.62
C ALA A 275 6.61 -13.84 -8.63
N ALA A 276 7.08 -12.69 -8.15
CA ALA A 276 7.57 -11.57 -8.95
C ALA A 276 9.11 -11.53 -9.09
N GLN A 277 9.84 -12.60 -8.73
CA GLN A 277 11.31 -12.63 -8.79
C GLN A 277 11.91 -12.45 -10.19
N MET A 278 11.09 -12.59 -11.24
CA MET A 278 11.50 -12.28 -12.60
C MET A 278 11.87 -10.80 -12.81
N PHE A 279 11.42 -9.89 -11.94
CA PHE A 279 11.74 -8.48 -12.02
C PHE A 279 13.00 -8.13 -11.22
N GLU A 280 13.90 -7.38 -11.84
CA GLU A 280 15.12 -6.92 -11.21
C GLU A 280 14.84 -6.12 -9.93
N GLY A 281 15.64 -6.36 -8.89
CA GLY A 281 15.53 -5.68 -7.59
C GLY A 281 14.51 -6.31 -6.63
N VAL A 282 13.52 -7.08 -7.10
CA VAL A 282 12.50 -7.70 -6.24
C VAL A 282 13.11 -8.68 -5.24
N ASP A 283 14.11 -9.46 -5.66
CA ASP A 283 14.82 -10.39 -4.79
C ASP A 283 15.59 -9.67 -3.66
N SER A 284 16.20 -8.52 -3.98
CA SER A 284 16.84 -7.68 -2.96
C SER A 284 15.83 -7.09 -1.98
N MET A 285 14.73 -6.53 -2.50
CA MET A 285 13.65 -6.02 -1.66
C MET A 285 13.06 -7.12 -0.76
N MET A 286 12.88 -8.34 -1.30
CA MET A 286 12.34 -9.47 -0.56
C MET A 286 13.25 -9.86 0.62
N ARG A 287 14.58 -9.86 0.41
CA ARG A 287 15.54 -10.06 1.51
C ARG A 287 15.42 -8.99 2.59
N GLU A 288 15.27 -7.72 2.21
CA GLU A 288 15.13 -6.63 3.17
C GLU A 288 13.86 -6.76 4.00
N VAL A 289 12.73 -7.06 3.36
CA VAL A 289 11.46 -7.33 4.06
C VAL A 289 11.61 -8.55 4.99
N HIS A 290 12.27 -9.61 4.52
CA HIS A 290 12.51 -10.81 5.32
C HIS A 290 13.36 -10.53 6.57
N ILE A 291 14.42 -9.72 6.43
CA ILE A 291 15.26 -9.28 7.56
C ILE A 291 14.43 -8.45 8.54
N ALA A 292 13.64 -7.49 8.06
CA ALA A 292 12.77 -6.67 8.91
C ALA A 292 11.76 -7.53 9.68
N CYS A 293 11.12 -8.50 9.03
CA CYS A 293 10.22 -9.46 9.66
C CYS A 293 10.94 -10.27 10.76
N LYS A 294 12.15 -10.75 10.49
CA LYS A 294 12.94 -11.52 11.46
C LYS A 294 13.30 -10.68 12.67
N LEU A 295 13.66 -9.40 12.48
CA LEU A 295 13.96 -8.50 13.59
C LEU A 295 12.70 -8.18 14.42
N ALA A 296 11.58 -7.91 13.76
CA ALA A 296 10.33 -7.53 14.42
C ALA A 296 9.66 -8.68 15.19
N PHE A 297 9.72 -9.92 14.67
CA PHE A 297 9.02 -11.07 15.25
C PHE A 297 9.93 -12.16 15.81
N GLY A 298 11.23 -12.14 15.50
CA GLY A 298 12.18 -13.17 15.94
C GLY A 298 12.69 -12.98 17.37
N ALA A 299 12.54 -11.79 17.97
CA ALA A 299 12.97 -11.51 19.34
C ALA A 299 12.08 -12.16 20.43
N PHE A 300 10.96 -12.79 20.08
CA PHE A 300 10.03 -13.41 21.02
C PHE A 300 10.28 -14.91 21.28
N ASN A 301 11.35 -15.50 20.74
CA ASN A 301 11.69 -16.92 20.93
C ASN A 301 12.90 -17.15 21.86
N SER A 302 13.26 -16.20 22.71
CA SER A 302 14.40 -16.34 23.63
C SER A 302 14.03 -16.21 25.10
N ASP A 303 12.93 -16.83 25.51
CA ASP A 303 12.68 -17.20 26.92
C ASP A 303 11.97 -18.56 26.94
N SER A 304 12.78 -19.62 27.03
CA SER A 304 12.40 -20.95 27.51
C SER A 304 13.40 -21.37 28.58
#